data_AF-A0AAN8PKF4-F1
#
_entry.id   AF-A0AAN8PKF4-F1
#
_cell.length_a   1.000
_cell.length_b   1.000
_cell.length_c   1.000
_cell.angle_alpha   90.00
_cell.angle_beta   90.00
_cell.angle_gamma   90.00
#
_symmetry.space_group_name_H-M   'P 1'
#
loop_
_entity.id
_entity.type
_entity.pdbx_description
1 polymer ?
#
loop_
_entity_poly.entity_id
_entity_poly.type
_entity_poly.pdbx_seq_one_letter_code
_entity_poly.pdbx_strand_id
1 'polypeptide(L)'
;MKFVNLGSDSAPIFQPKRALILTKMTRYEYEKKKCQSQGALEEQDLKNYLESKQSDYHGLLQRHNGHFKALSTIKRHLVSSGIETQVVDRWQFCNKGIEWADVVFSAGGDGTFLLAASKVKNKNKPLIGLNTDPVRSEGYLCLPKIKYSAINFDQALKRLLSAEFK
;
A
#
# COMPACT_ATOMS: atom_id res chain seq x y z
N MET A 1 46.72 0.18 29.04
CA MET A 1 45.85 0.35 27.85
C MET A 1 44.55 -0.39 28.11
N LYS A 2 43.42 0.33 28.23
CA LYS A 2 42.10 -0.28 28.37
C LYS A 2 41.60 -0.65 26.98
N PHE A 3 41.34 -1.92 26.74
CA PHE A 3 40.65 -2.37 25.53
C PHE A 3 39.22 -1.83 25.58
N VAL A 4 38.88 -0.97 24.62
CA VAL A 4 37.52 -0.48 24.43
C VAL A 4 36.73 -1.65 23.85
N ASN A 5 35.74 -2.12 24.61
CA ASN A 5 34.77 -3.09 24.14
C ASN A 5 33.92 -2.42 23.05
N LEU A 6 34.25 -2.71 21.79
CA LEU A 6 33.41 -2.34 20.64
C LEU A 6 32.15 -3.20 20.75
N GLY A 7 31.08 -2.58 21.27
CA GLY A 7 29.78 -3.22 21.42
C GLY A 7 29.37 -3.92 20.13
N SER A 8 28.76 -5.10 20.28
CA SER A 8 28.18 -5.86 19.19
C SER A 8 27.27 -4.97 18.34
N ASP A 9 27.66 -4.73 17.09
CA ASP A 9 26.79 -4.13 16.07
C ASP A 9 25.65 -5.11 15.78
N SER A 10 24.63 -5.10 16.62
CA SER A 10 23.39 -5.83 16.34
C SER A 10 22.74 -5.14 15.14
N ALA A 11 22.50 -5.88 14.07
CA ALA A 11 21.80 -5.40 12.88
C ALA A 11 20.51 -4.64 13.29
N PRO A 12 20.16 -3.53 12.61
CA PRO A 12 18.97 -2.77 12.95
C PRO A 12 17.74 -3.68 12.90
N ILE A 13 17.04 -3.74 14.02
CA ILE A 13 15.87 -4.60 14.20
C ILE A 13 14.65 -3.87 13.64
N PHE A 14 14.01 -4.43 12.61
CA PHE A 14 12.74 -3.93 12.08
C PHE A 14 11.57 -4.45 12.93
N GLN A 15 11.17 -3.68 13.95
CA GLN A 15 10.03 -3.97 14.83
C GLN A 15 9.07 -2.78 14.91
N PRO A 16 8.34 -2.46 13.82
CA PRO A 16 7.36 -1.38 13.85
C PRO A 16 6.19 -1.73 14.79
N LYS A 17 5.73 -0.77 15.59
CA LYS A 17 4.50 -0.88 16.38
C LYS A 17 3.31 -0.30 15.63
N ARG A 18 3.56 0.67 14.74
CA ARG A 18 2.54 1.38 13.96
C ARG A 18 2.85 1.36 12.47
N ALA A 19 1.86 1.05 11.65
CA ALA A 19 1.96 1.04 10.19
C ALA A 19 0.91 1.96 9.57
N LEU A 20 1.34 2.83 8.66
CA LEU A 20 0.45 3.62 7.82
C LEU A 20 0.47 3.06 6.40
N ILE A 21 -0.71 2.75 5.85
CA ILE A 21 -0.88 2.28 4.48
C ILE A 21 -1.49 3.40 3.64
N LEU A 22 -0.74 3.90 2.66
CA LEU A 22 -1.30 4.69 1.57
C LEU A 22 -1.93 3.76 0.54
N THR A 23 -3.25 3.81 0.38
CA THR A 23 -3.95 3.02 -0.63
C THR A 23 -4.08 3.77 -1.97
N LYS A 24 -4.00 3.05 -3.09
CA LYS A 24 -4.30 3.64 -4.40
C LYS A 24 -5.77 4.03 -4.48
N MET A 25 -6.03 5.09 -5.24
CA MET A 25 -7.36 5.36 -5.75
C MET A 25 -7.55 4.54 -7.03
N THR A 26 -8.54 3.64 -7.04
CA THR A 26 -8.84 2.85 -8.23
C THR A 26 -9.50 3.71 -9.30
N ARG A 27 -9.33 3.35 -10.58
CA ARG A 27 -10.05 4.04 -11.66
C ARG A 27 -11.57 3.94 -11.48
N TYR A 28 -12.08 2.82 -10.99
CA TYR A 28 -13.50 2.68 -10.63
C TYR A 28 -13.94 3.76 -9.62
N GLU A 29 -13.21 3.95 -8.52
CA GLU A 29 -13.53 5.00 -7.53
C GLU A 29 -13.43 6.41 -8.13
N TYR A 30 -12.47 6.65 -9.02
CA TYR A 30 -12.33 7.93 -9.71
C TYR A 30 -13.54 8.26 -10.56
N GLU A 31 -13.93 7.34 -11.44
CA GLU A 31 -15.06 7.53 -12.35
C GLU A 31 -16.37 7.64 -11.54
N LYS A 32 -16.54 6.82 -10.50
CA LYS A 32 -17.69 6.91 -9.59
C LYS A 32 -17.81 8.26 -8.92
N LYS A 33 -16.73 8.78 -8.31
CA LYS A 33 -16.72 10.11 -7.68
C LYS A 33 -17.01 11.23 -8.69
N LYS A 34 -16.49 11.10 -9.92
CA LYS A 34 -16.72 12.06 -11.00
C LYS A 34 -18.19 12.06 -11.43
N CYS A 35 -18.78 10.90 -11.69
CA CYS A 35 -20.20 10.78 -12.02
C CYS A 35 -21.10 11.32 -10.90
N GLN A 36 -20.80 11.00 -9.64
CA GLN A 36 -21.53 11.54 -8.48
C GLN A 36 -21.47 13.07 -8.41
N SER A 37 -20.30 13.67 -8.67
CA SER A 37 -20.18 15.13 -8.74
C SER A 37 -20.95 15.78 -9.90
N GLN A 38 -21.35 14.99 -10.90
CA GLN A 38 -22.13 15.42 -12.07
C GLN A 38 -23.63 15.07 -11.94
N GLY A 39 -24.07 14.57 -10.78
CA GLY A 39 -25.48 14.31 -10.47
C GLY A 39 -25.96 12.88 -10.75
N ALA A 40 -25.06 11.93 -11.03
CA ALA A 40 -25.43 10.51 -11.08
C ALA A 40 -25.88 10.02 -9.70
N LEU A 41 -27.08 9.44 -9.66
CA LEU A 41 -27.71 9.00 -8.39
C LEU A 41 -27.56 7.49 -8.19
N GLU A 42 -27.39 6.72 -9.27
CA GLU A 42 -27.36 5.26 -9.21
C GLU A 42 -26.13 4.63 -9.87
N GLU A 43 -25.86 3.38 -9.52
CA GLU A 43 -24.74 2.60 -10.09
C GLU A 43 -24.93 2.36 -11.60
N GLN A 44 -26.18 2.29 -12.06
CA GLN A 44 -26.50 2.11 -13.48
C GLN A 44 -26.04 3.31 -14.33
N ASP A 45 -26.08 4.52 -13.79
CA ASP A 45 -25.59 5.72 -14.47
C ASP A 45 -24.08 5.65 -14.72
N LEU A 46 -23.32 5.16 -13.72
CA LEU A 46 -21.88 4.95 -13.85
C LEU A 46 -21.58 3.90 -14.94
N LYS A 47 -22.34 2.81 -14.98
CA LYS A 47 -22.20 1.77 -16.00
C LYS A 47 -22.44 2.35 -17.40
N ASN A 48 -23.57 3.01 -17.60
CA ASN A 48 -23.93 3.64 -18.88
C ASN A 48 -22.88 4.69 -19.31
N TYR A 49 -22.40 5.51 -18.36
CA TYR A 49 -21.34 6.49 -18.61
C TYR A 49 -20.05 5.82 -19.09
N LEU A 50 -19.57 4.79 -18.39
CA LEU A 50 -18.33 4.11 -18.77
C LEU A 50 -18.44 3.39 -20.10
N GLU A 51 -19.57 2.75 -20.38
CA GLU A 51 -19.85 2.10 -21.66
C GLU A 51 -19.89 3.12 -22.81
N SER A 52 -20.48 4.30 -22.60
CA SER A 52 -20.45 5.41 -23.58
C SER A 52 -19.03 5.91 -23.90
N LYS A 53 -18.07 5.65 -23.00
CA LYS A 53 -16.64 5.98 -23.15
C LYS A 53 -15.81 4.75 -23.55
N GLN A 54 -16.44 3.67 -24.00
CA GLN A 54 -15.77 2.41 -24.37
C GLN A 54 -14.89 1.87 -23.24
N SER A 55 -15.26 2.14 -21.99
CA SER A 55 -14.54 1.69 -20.81
C SER A 55 -15.26 0.50 -20.18
N ASP A 56 -14.53 -0.59 -19.99
CA ASP A 56 -15.05 -1.83 -19.41
C ASP A 56 -15.38 -1.66 -17.92
N TYR A 57 -16.67 -1.41 -17.63
CA TYR A 57 -17.22 -1.31 -16.27
C TYR A 57 -16.90 -2.56 -15.44
N HIS A 58 -17.16 -3.75 -15.98
CA HIS A 58 -17.02 -5.00 -15.23
C HIS A 58 -15.57 -5.29 -14.89
N GLY A 59 -14.64 -5.08 -15.82
CA GLY A 59 -13.21 -5.20 -15.54
C GLY A 59 -12.71 -4.13 -14.56
N LEU A 60 -13.25 -2.91 -14.59
CA LEU A 60 -12.92 -1.88 -13.60
C LEU A 60 -13.38 -2.29 -12.19
N LEU A 61 -14.60 -2.78 -12.06
CA LEU A 61 -15.16 -3.27 -10.80
C LEU A 61 -14.39 -4.50 -10.29
N GLN A 62 -14.06 -5.45 -11.17
CA GLN A 62 -13.25 -6.62 -10.81
C GLN A 62 -11.88 -6.20 -10.26
N ARG A 63 -11.20 -5.27 -10.92
CA ARG A 63 -9.90 -4.74 -10.47
C ARG A 63 -10.01 -3.98 -9.14
N HIS A 64 -11.09 -3.23 -8.96
CA HIS A 64 -11.39 -2.56 -7.70
C HIS A 64 -11.52 -3.57 -6.56
N ASN A 65 -12.36 -4.60 -6.75
CA ASN A 65 -12.56 -5.66 -5.76
C ASN A 65 -11.26 -6.41 -5.46
N GLY A 66 -10.47 -6.73 -6.48
CA GLY A 66 -9.15 -7.36 -6.32
C GLY A 66 -8.20 -6.52 -5.47
N HIS A 67 -8.13 -5.22 -5.73
CA HIS A 67 -7.32 -4.29 -4.94
C HIS A 67 -7.73 -4.25 -3.47
N PHE A 68 -9.03 -4.13 -3.17
CA PHE A 68 -9.51 -4.08 -1.78
C PHE A 68 -9.39 -5.42 -1.04
N LYS A 69 -9.46 -6.55 -1.75
CA LYS A 69 -9.14 -7.88 -1.20
C LYS A 69 -7.66 -7.98 -0.81
N ALA A 70 -6.77 -7.49 -1.66
CA ALA A 70 -5.33 -7.42 -1.37
C ALA A 70 -5.05 -6.50 -0.17
N LEU A 71 -5.65 -5.30 -0.15
CA LEU A 71 -5.54 -4.34 0.95
C LEU A 71 -6.02 -4.91 2.29
N SER A 72 -7.16 -5.61 2.29
CA SER A 72 -7.69 -6.29 3.46
C SER A 72 -6.73 -7.37 3.97
N THR A 73 -6.05 -8.05 3.06
CA THR A 73 -5.05 -9.08 3.40
C THR A 73 -3.81 -8.48 4.05
N ILE A 74 -3.28 -7.39 3.48
CA ILE A 74 -2.15 -6.65 4.07
C ILE A 74 -2.51 -6.18 5.49
N LYS A 75 -3.64 -5.48 5.64
CA LYS A 75 -4.09 -4.94 6.93
C LYS A 75 -4.23 -6.05 7.97
N ARG A 76 -4.85 -7.17 7.60
CA ARG A 76 -5.06 -8.32 8.50
C ARG A 76 -3.73 -8.85 9.03
N HIS A 77 -2.75 -9.08 8.17
CA HIS A 77 -1.46 -9.64 8.59
C HIS A 77 -0.65 -8.68 9.49
N LEU A 78 -0.70 -7.37 9.23
CA LEU A 78 -0.08 -6.38 10.12
C LEU A 78 -0.74 -6.41 11.50
N VAL A 79 -2.07 -6.33 11.56
CA VAL A 79 -2.82 -6.35 12.83
C VAL A 79 -2.61 -7.66 13.59
N SER A 80 -2.67 -8.81 12.90
CA SER A 80 -2.39 -10.12 13.50
C SER A 80 -0.95 -10.28 14.00
N SER A 81 -0.03 -9.44 13.52
CA SER A 81 1.37 -9.38 14.01
C SER A 81 1.56 -8.34 15.13
N GLY A 82 0.48 -7.80 15.70
CA GLY A 82 0.54 -6.81 16.78
C GLY A 82 0.86 -5.38 16.32
N ILE A 83 0.77 -5.10 15.02
CA ILE A 83 1.09 -3.78 14.45
C ILE A 83 -0.20 -2.97 14.31
N GLU A 84 -0.31 -1.88 15.06
CA GLU A 84 -1.42 -0.94 14.92
C GLU A 84 -1.40 -0.34 13.51
N THR A 85 -2.51 -0.44 12.78
CA THR A 85 -2.52 -0.16 11.34
C THR A 85 -3.59 0.84 10.95
N GLN A 86 -3.19 1.93 10.29
CA GLN A 86 -4.09 2.89 9.67
C GLN A 86 -4.00 2.80 8.14
N VAL A 87 -5.15 2.84 7.47
CA VAL A 87 -5.25 2.90 6.01
C VAL A 87 -5.79 4.27 5.65
N VAL A 88 -5.08 4.97 4.77
CA VAL A 88 -5.44 6.32 4.32
C VAL A 88 -5.40 6.40 2.81
N ASP A 89 -6.31 7.19 2.24
CA ASP A 89 -6.24 7.55 0.84
C ASP A 89 -5.30 8.75 0.60
N ARG A 90 -5.18 9.17 -0.65
CA ARG A 90 -4.33 10.30 -1.05
C ARG A 90 -4.69 11.64 -0.37
N TRP A 91 -5.94 11.82 0.05
CA TRP A 91 -6.43 13.05 0.65
C TRP A 91 -6.10 13.10 2.14
N GLN A 92 -6.13 11.94 2.79
CA GLN A 92 -5.80 11.78 4.21
C GLN A 92 -4.30 11.57 4.47
N PHE A 93 -3.52 11.22 3.44
CA PHE A 93 -2.08 11.00 3.56
C PHE A 93 -1.30 12.31 3.78
N CYS A 94 -1.02 12.62 5.05
CA CYS A 94 -0.40 13.86 5.52
C CYS A 94 0.76 13.60 6.51
N ASN A 95 1.51 14.66 6.85
CA ASN A 95 2.68 14.58 7.73
C ASN A 95 2.35 13.98 9.10
N LYS A 96 1.21 14.35 9.71
CA LYS A 96 0.77 13.82 11.00
C LYS A 96 0.65 12.28 10.98
N GLY A 97 0.09 11.72 9.92
CA GLY A 97 0.01 10.26 9.78
C GLY A 97 1.38 9.62 9.56
N ILE A 98 2.23 10.23 8.73
CA ILE A 98 3.58 9.74 8.45
C ILE A 98 4.44 9.75 9.72
N GLU A 99 4.34 10.80 10.53
CA GLU A 99 5.05 10.94 11.81
C GLU A 99 4.57 9.91 12.83
N TRP A 100 3.26 9.66 12.89
CA TRP A 100 2.66 8.65 13.76
C TRP A 100 3.13 7.21 13.44
N ALA A 101 3.35 6.86 12.18
CA ALA A 101 3.71 5.48 11.82
C ALA A 101 5.19 5.17 12.08
N ASP A 102 5.56 3.94 12.40
CA ASP A 102 6.98 3.52 12.40
C ASP A 102 7.43 3.06 11.01
N VAL A 103 6.49 2.60 10.19
CA VAL A 103 6.67 2.20 8.79
C VAL A 103 5.52 2.71 7.91
N VAL A 104 5.84 3.09 6.68
CA VAL A 104 4.84 3.42 5.66
C VAL A 104 4.81 2.33 4.59
N PHE A 105 3.63 1.83 4.29
CA PHE A 105 3.37 0.97 3.13
C PHE A 105 2.62 1.75 2.06
N SER A 106 2.93 1.50 0.79
CA SER A 106 2.07 1.90 -0.32
C SER A 106 1.40 0.66 -0.91
N ALA A 107 0.07 0.67 -1.05
CA ALA A 107 -0.72 -0.42 -1.58
C ALA A 107 -1.30 -0.02 -2.94
N GLY A 108 -0.64 -0.41 -4.02
CA GLY A 108 -0.91 0.13 -5.35
C GLY A 108 0.06 -0.39 -6.39
N GLY A 109 0.58 0.50 -7.23
CA GLY A 109 1.74 0.27 -8.09
C GLY A 109 2.75 1.40 -7.93
N ASP A 110 3.65 1.59 -8.89
CA ASP A 110 4.74 2.56 -8.79
C ASP A 110 4.26 4.01 -8.59
N GLY A 111 3.14 4.40 -9.20
CA GLY A 111 2.57 5.73 -8.98
C GLY A 111 2.14 5.98 -7.53
N THR A 112 1.63 4.94 -6.85
CA THR A 112 1.26 5.02 -5.42
C THR A 112 2.51 5.06 -4.54
N PHE A 113 3.54 4.29 -4.89
CA PHE A 113 4.83 4.34 -4.21
C PHE A 113 5.48 5.72 -4.34
N LEU A 114 5.53 6.28 -5.54
CA LEU A 114 6.10 7.62 -5.80
C LEU A 114 5.32 8.71 -5.06
N LEU A 115 3.99 8.61 -4.97
CA LEU A 115 3.20 9.52 -4.14
C LEU A 115 3.61 9.44 -2.66
N ALA A 116 3.82 8.24 -2.11
CA ALA A 116 4.32 8.08 -0.75
C ALA A 116 5.73 8.66 -0.59
N ALA A 117 6.66 8.31 -1.49
CA ALA A 117 8.05 8.77 -1.49
C ALA A 117 8.17 10.30 -1.62
N SER A 118 7.23 10.94 -2.30
CA SER A 118 7.19 12.40 -2.42
C SER A 118 6.98 13.10 -1.08
N LYS A 119 6.37 12.44 -0.08
CA LYS A 119 6.08 13.00 1.25
C LYS A 119 6.90 12.40 2.38
N VAL A 120 7.34 11.13 2.29
CA VAL A 120 8.20 10.52 3.30
C VAL A 120 9.64 11.04 3.12
N LYS A 121 10.00 12.08 3.88
CA LYS A 121 11.33 12.72 3.81
C LYS A 121 12.34 12.20 4.83
N ASN A 122 11.87 11.51 5.86
CA ASN A 122 12.72 10.98 6.92
C ASN A 122 13.38 9.67 6.47
N LYS A 123 14.71 9.66 6.34
CA LYS A 123 15.50 8.47 5.96
C LYS A 123 15.35 7.28 6.93
N ASN A 124 14.97 7.54 8.17
CA ASN A 124 14.74 6.51 9.18
C ASN A 124 13.28 5.99 9.18
N LYS A 125 12.45 6.43 8.23
CA LYS A 125 11.06 5.98 8.05
C LYS A 125 11.01 5.04 6.84
N PRO A 126 11.00 3.72 7.03
CA PRO A 126 10.95 2.80 5.91
C PRO A 126 9.68 3.01 5.10
N LEU A 127 9.82 3.06 3.77
CA LEU A 127 8.73 3.07 2.81
C LEU A 127 8.78 1.78 1.99
N ILE A 128 7.73 0.98 2.04
CA ILE A 128 7.66 -0.33 1.39
C ILE A 128 6.51 -0.36 0.39
N GLY A 129 6.80 -0.66 -0.88
CA GLY A 129 5.79 -0.77 -1.93
C GLY A 129 5.18 -2.17 -2.02
N LEU A 130 3.86 -2.26 -2.05
CA LEU A 130 3.11 -3.51 -2.19
C LEU A 130 2.25 -3.44 -3.45
N ASN A 131 2.58 -4.28 -4.44
CA ASN A 131 1.81 -4.37 -5.67
C ASN A 131 0.48 -5.09 -5.40
N THR A 132 -0.64 -4.38 -5.61
CA THR A 132 -2.00 -4.91 -5.41
C THR A 132 -2.68 -5.42 -6.68
N ASP A 133 -2.01 -5.33 -7.84
CA ASP A 133 -2.45 -5.92 -9.10
C ASP A 133 -1.26 -6.57 -9.86
N PRO A 134 -0.62 -7.59 -9.25
CA PRO A 134 0.63 -8.19 -9.77
C PRO A 134 0.44 -8.97 -11.09
N VAL A 135 -0.80 -9.30 -11.45
CA VAL A 135 -1.12 -10.00 -12.72
C VAL A 135 -0.99 -9.05 -13.90
N ARG A 136 -1.34 -7.76 -13.71
CA ARG A 136 -1.42 -6.77 -14.79
C ARG A 136 -0.37 -5.67 -14.71
N SER A 137 0.36 -5.59 -13.61
CA SER A 137 1.40 -4.58 -13.41
C SER A 137 2.64 -5.20 -12.80
N GLU A 138 3.80 -4.66 -13.19
CA GLU A 138 5.09 -5.09 -12.63
C GLU A 138 5.26 -4.53 -11.22
N GLY A 139 5.19 -3.21 -11.07
CA GLY A 139 5.48 -2.53 -9.81
C GLY A 139 6.96 -2.63 -9.48
N TYR A 140 7.83 -2.02 -10.30
CA TYR A 140 9.28 -2.14 -10.18
C TYR A 140 9.85 -1.53 -8.88
N LEU A 141 9.12 -0.59 -8.28
CA LEU A 141 9.45 0.02 -7.00
C LEU A 141 8.78 -0.68 -5.81
N CYS A 142 7.96 -1.71 -6.09
CA CYS A 142 7.28 -2.51 -5.09
C CYS A 142 8.05 -3.81 -4.84
N LEU A 143 7.68 -4.53 -3.76
CA LEU A 143 8.25 -5.85 -3.48
C LEU A 143 8.04 -6.81 -4.67
N PRO A 144 9.03 -7.67 -4.99
CA PRO A 144 8.98 -8.56 -6.14
C PRO A 144 7.69 -9.37 -6.23
N LYS A 145 6.90 -9.15 -7.30
CA LYS A 145 5.55 -9.70 -7.44
C LYS A 145 5.45 -11.23 -7.35
N ILE A 146 6.46 -11.95 -7.83
CA ILE A 146 6.49 -13.42 -7.84
C ILE A 146 6.63 -13.98 -6.42
N LYS A 147 7.41 -13.32 -5.57
CA LYS A 147 7.74 -13.81 -4.23
C LYS A 147 6.87 -13.18 -3.14
N TYR A 148 6.50 -11.91 -3.29
CA TYR A 148 6.01 -11.05 -2.20
C TYR A 148 4.86 -10.14 -2.63
N SER A 149 3.98 -10.61 -3.52
CA SER A 149 2.76 -9.86 -3.86
C SER A 149 1.90 -9.59 -2.61
N ALA A 150 0.99 -8.62 -2.71
CA ALA A 150 0.04 -8.32 -1.63
C ALA A 150 -0.81 -9.52 -1.18
N ILE A 151 -0.99 -10.53 -2.03
CA ILE A 151 -1.71 -11.77 -1.69
C ILE A 151 -0.87 -12.67 -0.78
N ASN A 152 0.45 -12.70 -0.97
CA ASN A 152 1.41 -13.48 -0.18
C ASN A 152 2.16 -12.60 0.83
N PHE A 153 1.49 -11.57 1.34
CA PHE A 153 2.13 -10.57 2.18
C PHE A 153 2.58 -11.13 3.54
N ASP A 154 2.02 -12.24 4.00
CA ASP A 154 2.45 -12.91 5.24
C ASP A 154 3.93 -13.33 5.18
N GLN A 155 4.38 -13.87 4.05
CA GLN A 155 5.77 -14.28 3.85
C GLN A 155 6.68 -13.06 3.82
N ALA A 156 6.28 -12.01 3.10
CA ALA A 156 7.00 -10.75 3.06
C ALA A 156 7.14 -10.16 4.47
N LEU A 157 6.05 -10.11 5.23
CA LEU A 157 6.02 -9.56 6.58
C LEU A 157 6.90 -10.36 7.55
N LYS A 158 6.86 -11.70 7.51
CA LYS A 158 7.74 -12.54 8.32
C LYS A 158 9.21 -12.20 8.08
N ARG A 159 9.61 -12.10 6.80
CA ARG A 159 10.99 -11.74 6.44
C ARG A 159 11.38 -10.34 6.91
N LEU A 160 10.48 -9.37 6.72
CA LEU A 160 10.68 -8.00 7.21
C LEU A 160 10.91 -7.97 8.73
N LEU A 161 10.05 -8.65 9.50
CA LEU A 161 10.15 -8.71 10.98
C LEU A 161 11.37 -9.50 11.47
N SER A 162 11.83 -10.47 10.69
CA SER A 162 13.07 -11.22 10.94
C SER A 162 14.33 -10.52 10.42
N ALA A 163 14.23 -9.30 9.90
CA ALA A 163 15.33 -8.53 9.29
C ALA A 163 16.03 -9.25 8.11
N GLU A 164 15.30 -10.11 7.39
CA GLU A 164 15.78 -10.85 6.23
C GLU A 164 15.48 -10.10 4.91
N PHE A 165 16.31 -9.12 4.57
CA PHE A 165 16.06 -8.24 3.41
C PHE A 165 16.65 -8.73 2.07
N LYS A 166 17.36 -9.88 2.05
CA LYS A 166 18.07 -10.40 0.86
C LYS A 166 17.23 -11.31 -0.03
#